data_AF-A0A5N5IBE6-F1
#
_entry.id   AF-A0A5N5IBE6-F1
#
_cell.length_a   1.000
_cell.length_b   1.000
_cell.length_c   1.000
_cell.angle_alpha   90.00
_cell.angle_beta   90.00
_cell.angle_gamma   90.00
#
_symmetry.space_group_name_H-M   'P 1'
#
loop_
_entity.id
_entity.type
_entity.pdbx_description
1 polymer ?
#
loop_
_entity_poly.entity_id
_entity_poly.type
_entity_poly.pdbx_seq_one_letter_code
_entity_poly.pdbx_strand_id
1 'polypeptide(L)'
;MPRMAISTRVGRRQALLHQSLQRRQQWRFSSKRVLFRAILVSVAFIAFVPPIFFLFRLKLFHQMQSRKCGWLNEPPLVCAHGGDSSKAFPNTMAAYRFALHSQVDCIEIDVSRSLDGVLLALHDRDLQRITGNNTSKVGYLSMKEIKDLGSMDHSGKVPDKNILTIEEALELVSGSVRQVILDVKVGPPSFEKGLAKDVLSVVKRVQCKNCLVWAKSDNLARDVIRLSSDVTVTSNMRFFFFWSLA
;
A
#
# COMPACT_ATOMS: atom_id res chain seq x y z
N MET A 1 -67.68 -4.19 -90.76
CA MET A 1 -68.43 -4.62 -89.56
C MET A 1 -67.45 -4.90 -88.42
N PRO A 2 -67.42 -4.07 -87.37
CA PRO A 2 -66.51 -4.22 -86.23
C PRO A 2 -67.16 -5.02 -85.11
N ARG A 3 -66.40 -5.86 -84.39
CA ARG A 3 -66.76 -6.30 -83.03
C ARG A 3 -65.68 -5.79 -82.07
N MET A 4 -65.96 -4.63 -81.48
CA MET A 4 -65.28 -4.15 -80.28
C MET A 4 -65.65 -5.05 -79.10
N ALA A 5 -64.68 -5.75 -78.53
CA ALA A 5 -64.81 -6.30 -77.20
C ALA A 5 -64.48 -5.20 -76.18
N ILE A 6 -65.53 -4.63 -75.58
CA ILE A 6 -65.46 -3.74 -74.44
C ILE A 6 -65.09 -4.59 -73.22
N SER A 7 -63.78 -4.69 -72.93
CA SER A 7 -63.33 -5.13 -71.61
C SER A 7 -63.49 -3.95 -70.65
N THR A 8 -64.41 -4.09 -69.70
CA THR A 8 -64.87 -3.00 -68.84
C THR A 8 -63.79 -2.53 -67.86
N ARG A 9 -63.61 -1.21 -67.74
CA ARG A 9 -62.75 -0.53 -66.74
C ARG A 9 -62.99 -1.00 -65.30
N VAL A 10 -64.16 -1.59 -65.02
CA VAL A 10 -64.61 -2.06 -63.71
C VAL A 10 -63.85 -3.31 -63.25
N GLY A 11 -63.62 -4.29 -64.13
CA GLY A 11 -62.90 -5.52 -63.77
C GLY A 11 -61.43 -5.29 -63.40
N ARG A 12 -60.77 -4.33 -64.09
CA ARG A 12 -59.37 -3.95 -63.80
C ARG A 12 -59.21 -3.22 -62.46
N ARG A 13 -60.19 -2.39 -62.07
CA ARG A 13 -60.20 -1.70 -60.77
C ARG A 13 -60.47 -2.65 -59.60
N GLN A 14 -61.37 -3.63 -59.76
CA GLN A 14 -61.63 -4.65 -58.74
C GLN A 14 -60.42 -5.58 -58.51
N ALA A 15 -59.73 -5.99 -59.59
CA ALA A 15 -58.52 -6.81 -59.47
C ALA A 15 -57.36 -6.07 -58.76
N LEU A 16 -57.19 -4.76 -59.03
CA LEU A 16 -56.18 -3.94 -58.36
C LEU A 16 -56.52 -3.68 -56.88
N LEU A 17 -57.80 -3.46 -56.55
CA LEU A 17 -58.27 -3.35 -55.16
C LEU A 17 -58.05 -4.66 -54.39
N HIS A 18 -58.38 -5.81 -54.98
CA HIS A 18 -58.19 -7.11 -54.37
C HIS A 18 -56.70 -7.44 -54.15
N GLN A 19 -55.83 -7.13 -55.12
CA GLN A 19 -54.38 -7.23 -54.95
C GLN A 19 -53.82 -6.26 -53.88
N SER A 20 -54.38 -5.06 -53.75
CA SER A 20 -53.94 -4.09 -52.74
C SER A 20 -54.33 -4.52 -51.32
N LEU A 21 -55.51 -5.11 -51.16
CA LEU A 21 -56.01 -5.67 -49.90
C LEU A 21 -55.21 -6.91 -49.50
N GLN A 22 -54.94 -7.82 -50.44
CA GLN A 22 -54.09 -8.99 -50.19
C GLN A 22 -52.66 -8.59 -49.81
N ARG A 23 -52.04 -7.60 -50.50
CA ARG A 23 -50.72 -7.08 -50.12
C ARG A 23 -50.73 -6.46 -48.72
N ARG A 24 -51.75 -5.66 -48.36
CA ARG A 24 -51.89 -5.09 -47.01
C ARG A 24 -52.05 -6.17 -45.93
N GLN A 25 -52.77 -7.25 -46.25
CA GLN A 25 -52.97 -8.38 -45.33
C GLN A 25 -51.67 -9.19 -45.16
N GLN A 26 -50.93 -9.46 -46.24
CA GLN A 26 -49.60 -10.06 -46.20
C GLN A 26 -48.58 -9.22 -45.42
N TRP A 27 -48.59 -7.89 -45.59
CA TRP A 27 -47.75 -6.97 -44.83
C TRP A 27 -48.09 -6.94 -43.34
N ARG A 28 -49.38 -6.95 -42.97
CA ARG A 28 -49.84 -7.07 -41.56
C ARG A 28 -49.43 -8.40 -40.92
N PHE A 29 -49.52 -9.52 -41.65
CA PHE A 29 -49.08 -10.83 -41.14
C PHE A 29 -47.55 -10.97 -41.05
N SER A 30 -46.80 -10.28 -41.92
CA SER A 30 -45.34 -10.21 -41.86
C SER A 30 -44.87 -9.36 -40.68
N SER A 31 -45.45 -8.17 -40.50
CA SER A 31 -45.16 -7.27 -39.36
C SER A 31 -45.46 -7.92 -38.00
N LYS A 32 -46.57 -8.66 -37.88
CA LYS A 32 -46.87 -9.45 -36.66
C LYS A 32 -45.85 -10.56 -36.41
N ARG A 33 -45.35 -11.23 -37.45
CA ARG A 33 -44.30 -12.26 -37.32
C ARG A 33 -42.94 -11.67 -36.94
N VAL A 34 -42.59 -10.50 -37.48
CA VAL A 34 -41.38 -9.76 -37.12
C VAL A 34 -41.45 -9.27 -35.67
N LEU A 35 -42.60 -8.72 -35.25
CA LEU A 35 -42.84 -8.31 -33.87
C LEU A 35 -42.76 -9.51 -32.90
N PHE A 36 -43.37 -10.64 -33.25
CA PHE A 36 -43.32 -11.85 -32.45
C PHE A 36 -41.89 -12.40 -32.32
N ARG A 37 -41.11 -12.39 -33.41
CA ARG A 37 -39.68 -12.76 -33.37
C ARG A 37 -38.86 -11.80 -32.52
N ALA A 38 -39.11 -10.49 -32.60
CA ALA A 38 -38.45 -9.49 -31.77
C ALA A 38 -38.76 -9.70 -30.28
N ILE A 39 -40.01 -10.00 -29.92
CA ILE A 39 -40.41 -10.32 -28.54
C ILE A 39 -39.70 -11.58 -28.04
N LEU A 40 -39.64 -12.65 -28.85
CA LEU A 40 -38.92 -13.88 -28.48
C LEU A 40 -37.43 -13.62 -28.25
N VAL A 41 -36.78 -12.82 -29.10
CA VAL A 41 -35.36 -12.45 -28.93
C VAL A 41 -35.15 -11.62 -27.65
N SER A 42 -36.04 -10.67 -27.37
CA SER A 42 -35.96 -9.87 -26.14
C SER A 42 -36.16 -10.71 -24.89
N VAL A 43 -37.12 -11.63 -24.88
CA VAL A 43 -37.35 -12.55 -23.75
C VAL A 43 -36.15 -13.48 -23.55
N ALA A 44 -35.57 -14.00 -24.63
CA ALA A 44 -34.35 -14.80 -24.55
C ALA A 44 -33.19 -13.99 -23.96
N PHE A 45 -32.99 -12.74 -24.38
CA PHE A 45 -31.94 -11.87 -23.86
C PHE A 45 -32.14 -11.58 -22.36
N ILE A 46 -33.36 -11.26 -21.95
CA ILE A 46 -33.72 -11.05 -20.54
C ILE A 46 -33.49 -12.31 -19.71
N ALA A 47 -33.73 -13.50 -20.25
CA ALA A 47 -33.49 -14.76 -19.56
C ALA A 47 -32.00 -15.03 -19.27
N PHE A 48 -31.07 -14.48 -20.06
CA PHE A 48 -29.63 -14.60 -19.82
C PHE A 48 -29.07 -13.56 -18.84
N VAL A 49 -29.78 -12.45 -18.59
CA VAL A 49 -29.30 -11.39 -17.68
C VAL A 49 -29.14 -11.88 -16.22
N PRO A 50 -30.13 -12.57 -15.60
CA PRO A 50 -29.98 -13.05 -14.22
C PRO A 50 -28.86 -14.08 -14.04
N PRO A 51 -28.70 -15.11 -14.91
CA PRO A 51 -27.56 -16.04 -14.82
C PRO A 51 -26.22 -15.34 -14.96
N ILE A 52 -26.06 -14.42 -15.92
CA ILE A 52 -24.80 -13.66 -16.12
C ILE A 52 -24.51 -12.77 -14.92
N PHE A 53 -25.52 -12.05 -14.41
CA PHE A 53 -25.39 -11.23 -13.22
C PHE A 53 -25.01 -12.07 -11.99
N PHE A 54 -25.63 -13.23 -11.81
CA PHE A 54 -25.35 -14.15 -10.72
C PHE A 54 -23.93 -14.72 -10.80
N LEU A 55 -23.47 -15.13 -11.99
CA LEU A 55 -22.09 -15.58 -12.22
C LEU A 55 -21.07 -14.47 -11.94
N PHE A 56 -21.36 -13.23 -12.37
CA PHE A 56 -20.51 -12.08 -12.09
C PHE A 56 -20.45 -11.79 -10.57
N ARG A 57 -21.60 -11.83 -9.89
CA ARG A 57 -21.71 -11.64 -8.44
C ARG A 57 -21.00 -12.74 -7.65
N LEU A 58 -21.12 -14.00 -8.06
CA LEU A 58 -20.40 -15.12 -7.46
C LEU A 58 -18.88 -14.96 -7.60
N LYS A 59 -18.39 -14.57 -8.78
CA LYS A 59 -16.96 -14.33 -9.01
C LYS A 59 -16.44 -13.18 -8.14
N LEU A 60 -17.19 -12.08 -8.05
CA LEU A 60 -16.89 -10.97 -7.16
C LEU A 60 -16.91 -11.39 -5.69
N PHE A 61 -17.91 -12.17 -5.28
CA PHE A 61 -18.02 -12.67 -3.91
C PHE A 61 -16.85 -13.58 -3.54
N HIS A 62 -16.47 -14.52 -4.41
CA HIS A 62 -15.29 -15.36 -4.22
C HIS A 62 -14.00 -14.53 -4.18
N GLN A 63 -13.84 -13.52 -5.04
CA GLN A 63 -12.69 -12.61 -4.97
C GLN A 63 -12.66 -11.78 -3.68
N MET A 64 -13.81 -11.36 -3.17
CA MET A 64 -13.88 -10.64 -1.89
C MET A 64 -13.58 -11.57 -0.71
N GLN A 65 -14.09 -12.80 -0.72
CA GLN A 65 -13.86 -13.78 0.33
C GLN A 65 -12.41 -14.28 0.35
N SER A 66 -11.80 -14.51 -0.83
CA SER A 66 -10.38 -14.88 -0.91
C SER A 66 -9.48 -13.75 -0.41
N ARG A 67 -9.81 -12.48 -0.71
CA ARG A 67 -9.11 -11.32 -0.15
C ARG A 67 -9.24 -11.21 1.37
N LYS A 68 -10.43 -11.52 1.93
CA LYS A 68 -10.64 -11.52 3.38
C LYS A 68 -9.82 -12.57 4.12
N CYS A 69 -9.39 -13.64 3.46
CA CYS A 69 -8.60 -14.72 4.05
C CYS A 69 -7.15 -14.76 3.55
N GLY A 70 -6.71 -13.81 2.72
CA GLY A 70 -5.34 -13.79 2.17
C GLY A 70 -4.25 -13.73 3.24
N TRP A 71 -4.55 -13.10 4.39
CA TRP A 71 -3.67 -13.00 5.55
C TRP A 71 -3.40 -14.33 6.28
N LEU A 72 -4.17 -15.39 6.02
CA LEU A 72 -3.87 -16.72 6.56
C LEU A 72 -2.69 -17.37 5.85
N ASN A 73 -2.49 -17.06 4.56
CA ASN A 73 -1.37 -17.57 3.76
C ASN A 73 -0.14 -16.65 3.86
N GLU A 74 -0.37 -15.35 4.05
CA GLU A 74 0.68 -14.34 4.23
C GLU A 74 0.34 -13.48 5.45
N PRO A 75 0.63 -13.96 6.68
CA PRO A 75 0.35 -13.19 7.88
C PRO A 75 1.16 -11.88 7.88
N PRO A 76 0.60 -10.80 8.44
CA PRO A 76 1.32 -9.55 8.59
C PRO A 76 2.55 -9.76 9.48
N LEU A 77 3.65 -9.05 9.16
CA LEU A 77 4.85 -9.07 10.00
C LEU A 77 4.54 -8.40 11.36
N VAL A 78 5.02 -9.02 12.43
CA VAL A 78 5.05 -8.41 13.76
C VAL A 78 6.36 -7.64 13.91
N CYS A 79 6.24 -6.31 13.99
CA CYS A 79 7.37 -5.40 14.00
C CYS A 79 7.52 -4.66 15.33
N ALA A 80 8.68 -4.75 15.96
CA ALA A 80 9.00 -4.04 17.19
C ALA A 80 9.50 -2.60 16.89
N HIS A 81 8.73 -1.60 17.31
CA HIS A 81 9.00 -0.18 17.05
C HIS A 81 10.00 0.40 18.06
N GLY A 82 11.21 0.69 17.58
CA GLY A 82 12.38 0.98 18.42
C GLY A 82 12.80 -0.20 19.31
N GLY A 83 12.50 -1.45 18.91
CA GLY A 83 12.61 -2.63 19.77
C GLY A 83 11.39 -2.83 20.70
N ASP A 84 11.54 -3.63 21.75
CA ASP A 84 10.47 -3.88 22.75
C ASP A 84 10.42 -2.71 23.75
N SER A 85 9.78 -1.64 23.32
CA SER A 85 9.62 -0.39 24.07
C SER A 85 8.72 -0.51 25.31
N SER A 86 8.06 -1.66 25.50
CA SER A 86 7.31 -1.97 26.73
C SER A 86 8.23 -2.38 27.89
N LYS A 87 9.41 -2.94 27.58
CA LYS A 87 10.36 -3.47 28.58
C LYS A 87 11.59 -2.60 28.77
N ALA A 88 11.99 -1.86 27.75
CA ALA A 88 13.16 -1.00 27.80
C ALA A 88 12.92 0.29 27.02
N PHE A 89 13.83 1.24 27.18
CA PHE A 89 13.77 2.48 26.44
C PHE A 89 13.96 2.21 24.93
N PRO A 90 13.12 2.77 24.04
CA PRO A 90 13.20 2.53 22.60
C PRO A 90 14.58 2.92 22.04
N ASN A 91 14.98 2.23 20.99
CA ASN A 91 16.25 2.41 20.27
C ASN A 91 17.52 2.18 21.13
N THR A 92 17.41 1.29 22.12
CA THR A 92 18.54 0.87 22.96
C THR A 92 18.89 -0.59 22.72
N MET A 93 20.11 -0.96 23.11
CA MET A 93 20.58 -2.35 23.08
C MET A 93 19.61 -3.28 23.83
N ALA A 94 19.15 -2.89 25.01
CA ALA A 94 18.16 -3.64 25.79
C ALA A 94 16.83 -3.83 25.04
N ALA A 95 16.25 -2.76 24.46
CA ALA A 95 14.99 -2.87 23.73
C ALA A 95 15.08 -3.80 22.52
N TYR A 96 16.19 -3.73 21.78
CA TYR A 96 16.42 -4.66 20.68
C TYR A 96 16.59 -6.10 21.16
N ARG A 97 17.37 -6.35 22.23
CA ARG A 97 17.51 -7.70 22.79
C ARG A 97 16.18 -8.28 23.28
N PHE A 98 15.33 -7.49 23.93
CA PHE A 98 13.99 -7.93 24.33
C PHE A 98 13.09 -8.23 23.13
N ALA A 99 13.17 -7.44 22.05
CA ALA A 99 12.44 -7.72 20.82
C ALA A 99 12.91 -9.04 20.17
N LEU A 100 14.23 -9.25 20.08
CA LEU A 100 14.81 -10.48 19.56
C LEU A 100 14.40 -11.70 20.39
N HIS A 101 14.39 -11.58 21.72
CA HIS A 101 13.91 -12.63 22.62
C HIS A 101 12.43 -12.95 22.41
N SER A 102 11.63 -11.95 22.05
CA SER A 102 10.21 -12.11 21.71
C SER A 102 9.98 -12.64 20.29
N GLN A 103 11.04 -12.96 19.53
CA GLN A 103 10.98 -13.54 18.18
C GLN A 103 10.12 -12.75 17.19
N VAL A 104 10.22 -11.42 17.24
CA VAL A 104 9.52 -10.55 16.29
C VAL A 104 10.04 -10.76 14.87
N ASP A 105 9.17 -10.61 13.88
CA ASP A 105 9.56 -10.75 12.47
C ASP A 105 10.47 -9.59 12.03
N CYS A 106 10.29 -8.42 12.64
CA CYS A 106 10.92 -7.20 12.19
C CYS A 106 11.21 -6.24 13.33
N ILE A 107 12.23 -5.41 13.17
CA ILE A 107 12.58 -4.34 14.11
C ILE A 107 12.65 -3.03 13.33
N GLU A 108 11.97 -2.02 13.83
CA GLU A 108 12.11 -0.65 13.36
C GLU A 108 13.13 0.09 14.22
N ILE A 109 13.93 0.94 13.56
CA ILE A 109 14.98 1.76 14.14
C ILE A 109 14.77 3.20 13.68
N ASP A 110 14.57 4.11 14.64
CA ASP A 110 14.51 5.54 14.38
C ASP A 110 15.92 6.05 14.04
N VAL A 111 16.13 6.55 12.83
CA VAL A 111 17.43 7.06 12.36
C VAL A 111 17.43 8.59 12.38
N SER A 112 18.21 9.19 13.27
CA SER A 112 18.48 10.63 13.25
C SER A 112 19.95 10.92 12.99
N ARG A 113 20.24 12.08 12.38
CA ARG A 113 21.61 12.55 12.12
C ARG A 113 22.01 13.61 13.13
N SER A 114 23.19 13.45 13.74
CA SER A 114 23.82 14.45 14.60
C SER A 114 24.36 15.64 13.79
N LEU A 115 24.80 16.70 14.48
CA LEU A 115 25.38 17.90 13.89
C LEU A 115 26.64 17.58 13.05
N ASP A 116 27.46 16.64 13.52
CA ASP A 116 28.68 16.16 12.89
C ASP A 116 28.44 15.05 11.85
N GLY A 117 27.17 14.75 11.51
CA GLY A 117 26.82 13.87 10.40
C GLY A 117 26.75 12.37 10.75
N VAL A 118 26.87 12.00 12.02
CA VAL A 118 26.78 10.61 12.47
C VAL A 118 25.31 10.18 12.57
N LEU A 119 25.00 8.98 12.11
CA LEU A 119 23.66 8.40 12.22
C LEU A 119 23.51 7.62 13.53
N LEU A 120 22.45 7.95 14.27
CA LEU A 120 22.16 7.42 15.59
C LEU A 120 20.78 6.77 15.61
N ALA A 121 20.66 5.67 16.36
CA ALA A 121 19.40 5.03 16.70
C ALA A 121 18.73 5.86 17.79
N LEU A 122 18.07 6.94 17.39
CA LEU A 122 17.53 7.93 18.32
C LEU A 122 16.47 8.79 17.65
N HIS A 123 15.35 9.01 18.33
CA HIS A 123 14.36 10.01 17.94
C HIS A 123 14.51 11.26 18.82
N ASP A 124 14.23 12.44 18.25
CA ASP A 124 14.11 13.70 19.03
C ASP A 124 13.29 13.55 20.33
N ARG A 125 12.14 12.86 20.32
CA ARG A 125 11.29 12.65 21.50
C ARG A 125 12.02 11.90 22.61
N ASP A 126 12.91 10.98 22.23
CA ASP A 126 13.67 10.17 23.14
C ASP A 126 14.83 10.97 23.73
N LEU A 127 15.51 11.78 22.92
CA LEU A 127 16.48 12.77 23.41
C LEU A 127 15.83 13.77 24.38
N GLN A 128 14.64 14.27 24.06
CA GLN A 128 13.90 15.19 24.92
C GLN A 128 13.54 14.56 26.27
N ARG A 129 13.19 13.27 26.26
CA ARG A 129 12.93 12.50 27.49
C ARG A 129 14.20 12.24 28.30
N ILE A 130 15.33 11.94 27.65
CA ILE A 130 16.64 11.75 28.30
C ILE A 130 17.13 13.05 28.94
N THR A 131 17.01 14.16 28.21
CA THR A 131 17.52 15.46 28.65
C THR A 131 16.56 16.23 29.56
N GLY A 132 15.29 15.83 29.63
CA GLY A 132 14.24 16.60 30.29
C GLY A 132 13.91 17.94 29.60
N ASN A 133 14.48 18.19 28.41
CA ASN A 133 14.29 19.42 27.66
C ASN A 133 13.54 19.14 26.35
N ASN A 134 12.31 19.64 26.24
CA ASN A 134 11.43 19.45 25.08
C ASN A 134 11.88 20.19 23.81
N THR A 135 12.88 21.08 23.90
CA THR A 135 13.46 21.78 22.74
C THR A 135 14.65 21.06 22.14
N SER A 136 15.18 20.01 22.81
CA SER A 136 16.31 19.24 22.32
C SER A 136 16.03 18.62 20.96
N LYS A 137 17.02 18.71 20.05
CA LYS A 137 16.99 18.15 18.70
C LYS A 137 18.31 17.45 18.42
N VAL A 138 18.26 16.25 17.86
CA VAL A 138 19.45 15.44 17.61
C VAL A 138 20.44 16.18 16.70
N GLY A 139 19.95 16.80 15.62
CA GLY A 139 20.81 17.44 14.63
C GLY A 139 21.48 18.76 15.08
N TYR A 140 21.18 19.27 16.28
CA TYR A 140 21.90 20.40 16.87
C TYR A 140 23.05 19.99 17.80
N LEU A 141 23.21 18.69 18.07
CA LEU A 141 24.24 18.16 18.96
C LEU A 141 25.17 17.24 18.20
N SER A 142 26.46 17.28 18.53
CA SER A 142 27.45 16.30 18.05
C SER A 142 27.22 14.93 18.67
N MET A 143 27.75 13.87 18.04
CA MET A 143 27.69 12.51 18.58
C MET A 143 28.26 12.44 20.00
N LYS A 144 29.36 13.18 20.26
CA LYS A 144 29.99 13.23 21.58
C LYS A 144 29.06 13.83 22.63
N GLU A 145 28.46 14.99 22.35
CA GLU A 145 27.51 15.63 23.27
C GLU A 145 26.31 14.73 23.54
N ILE A 146 25.80 14.04 22.52
CA ILE A 146 24.68 13.11 22.67
C ILE A 146 25.07 11.92 23.57
N LYS A 147 26.25 11.32 23.39
CA LYS A 147 26.73 10.22 24.24
C LYS A 147 26.96 10.67 25.69
N ASP A 148 27.46 11.88 25.90
CA ASP A 148 27.64 12.46 27.23
C ASP A 148 26.29 12.66 27.94
N LEU A 149 25.28 13.16 27.23
CA LEU A 149 23.91 13.30 27.76
C LEU A 149 23.27 11.96 28.13
N GLY A 150 23.52 10.90 27.36
CA GLY A 150 23.05 9.55 27.69
C GLY A 150 23.70 8.96 28.95
N SER A 151 24.94 9.38 29.25
CA SER A 151 25.75 8.87 30.37
C SER A 151 25.51 9.60 31.69
N MET A 152 25.07 10.87 31.65
CA MET A 152 24.97 11.75 32.83
C MET A 152 23.70 11.59 33.68
N ASP A 153 22.70 10.83 33.22
CA ASP A 153 21.44 10.72 33.96
C ASP A 153 21.47 9.61 35.02
N HIS A 154 21.99 9.99 36.21
CA HIS A 154 22.07 9.21 37.45
C HIS A 154 20.71 8.96 38.15
N SER A 155 19.58 9.38 37.56
CA SER A 155 18.27 9.32 38.23
C SER A 155 17.68 7.92 38.39
N GLY A 156 18.32 6.87 37.84
CA GLY A 156 17.89 5.46 37.99
C GLY A 156 16.53 5.11 37.36
N LYS A 157 15.85 6.07 36.70
CA LYS A 157 14.48 5.88 36.20
C LYS A 157 14.37 5.13 34.87
N VAL A 158 15.47 5.00 34.14
CA VAL A 158 15.50 4.36 32.81
C VAL A 158 16.78 3.54 32.69
N PRO A 159 16.71 2.20 32.75
CA PRO A 159 17.87 1.34 32.55
C PRO A 159 18.31 1.36 31.07
N ASP A 160 19.64 1.38 30.87
CA ASP A 160 20.35 1.25 29.58
C ASP A 160 20.16 2.40 28.56
N LYS A 161 20.79 3.56 28.81
CA LYS A 161 20.72 4.78 27.96
C LYS A 161 21.86 4.93 26.96
N ASN A 162 22.62 3.87 26.72
CA ASN A 162 23.69 3.95 25.72
C ASN A 162 23.05 4.16 24.33
N ILE A 163 23.20 5.38 23.82
CA ILE A 163 22.70 5.76 22.49
C ILE A 163 23.58 5.09 21.45
N LEU A 164 22.97 4.23 20.65
CA LEU A 164 23.65 3.45 19.63
C LEU A 164 23.82 4.24 18.34
N THR A 165 24.91 3.99 17.63
CA THR A 165 24.99 4.32 16.20
C THR A 165 24.11 3.38 15.39
N ILE A 166 23.77 3.77 14.16
CA ILE A 166 23.04 2.86 13.27
C ILE A 166 23.86 1.64 12.91
N GLU A 167 25.18 1.77 12.79
CA GLU A 167 26.08 0.63 12.63
C GLU A 167 25.93 -0.38 13.78
N GLU A 168 26.05 0.08 15.03
CA GLU A 168 25.93 -0.77 16.21
C GLU A 168 24.55 -1.45 16.30
N ALA A 169 23.48 -0.71 15.99
CA ALA A 169 22.12 -1.24 15.99
C ALA A 169 21.91 -2.29 14.89
N LEU A 170 22.37 -2.02 13.66
CA LEU A 170 22.24 -2.95 12.54
C LEU A 170 23.06 -4.22 12.72
N GLU A 171 24.28 -4.12 13.25
CA GLU A 171 25.11 -5.28 13.59
C GLU A 171 24.41 -6.21 14.58
N LEU A 172 23.65 -5.66 15.51
CA LEU A 172 22.88 -6.43 16.49
C LEU A 172 21.67 -7.14 15.87
N VAL A 173 20.88 -6.45 15.04
CA VAL A 173 19.54 -6.94 14.64
C VAL A 173 19.47 -7.55 13.25
N SER A 174 20.30 -7.10 12.29
CA SER A 174 20.12 -7.43 10.87
C SER A 174 20.23 -8.93 10.56
N GLY A 175 21.06 -9.66 11.32
CA GLY A 175 21.21 -11.12 11.20
C GLY A 175 20.14 -11.95 11.92
N SER A 176 19.28 -11.30 12.72
CA SER A 176 18.40 -11.99 13.67
C SER A 176 16.91 -11.84 13.38
N VAL A 177 16.52 -10.94 12.46
CA VAL A 177 15.12 -10.70 12.06
C VAL A 177 14.94 -10.80 10.55
N ARG A 178 13.70 -11.03 10.11
CA ARG A 178 13.38 -11.13 8.68
C ARG A 178 13.56 -9.79 7.96
N GLN A 179 13.25 -8.67 8.62
CA GLN A 179 13.36 -7.34 8.04
C GLN A 179 13.72 -6.29 9.09
N VAL A 180 14.58 -5.35 8.74
CA VAL A 180 14.88 -4.17 9.55
C VAL A 180 14.33 -2.94 8.85
N ILE A 181 13.54 -2.13 9.56
CA ILE A 181 12.97 -0.89 9.03
C ILE A 181 13.77 0.28 9.57
N LEU A 182 14.44 1.02 8.69
CA LEU A 182 15.13 2.25 9.04
C LEU A 182 14.18 3.43 8.83
N ASP A 183 13.60 3.95 9.91
CA ASP A 183 12.76 5.14 9.87
C ASP A 183 13.65 6.40 9.89
N VAL A 184 13.92 6.92 8.70
CA VAL A 184 14.86 8.03 8.56
C VAL A 184 14.17 9.36 8.84
N LYS A 185 14.57 9.97 9.96
CA LYS A 185 14.08 11.26 10.42
C LYS A 185 14.81 12.40 9.72
N VAL A 186 14.03 13.29 9.13
CA VAL A 186 14.51 14.56 8.58
C VAL A 186 14.45 15.61 9.69
N GLY A 187 15.59 16.20 10.04
CA GLY A 187 15.71 17.18 11.13
C GLY A 187 16.67 18.32 10.84
N PRO A 188 16.59 19.44 11.58
CA PRO A 188 17.46 20.58 11.41
C PRO A 188 18.92 20.28 11.85
N PRO A 189 19.90 21.12 11.46
CA PRO A 189 19.78 22.23 10.52
C PRO A 189 19.86 21.80 9.06
N SER A 190 20.25 20.55 8.80
CA SER A 190 20.60 20.10 7.45
C SER A 190 19.46 19.45 6.67
N PHE A 191 18.38 19.04 7.35
CA PHE A 191 17.22 18.39 6.76
C PHE A 191 17.64 17.21 5.85
N GLU A 192 17.15 17.14 4.61
CA GLU A 192 17.47 16.05 3.68
C GLU A 192 18.90 16.13 3.10
N LYS A 193 19.61 17.25 3.26
CA LYS A 193 20.88 17.50 2.57
C LYS A 193 21.94 16.45 2.93
N GLY A 194 22.25 15.58 1.96
CA GLY A 194 23.22 14.50 2.09
C GLY A 194 22.73 13.28 2.86
N LEU A 195 21.54 13.33 3.46
CA LEU A 195 21.03 12.31 4.37
C LEU A 195 20.86 10.94 3.68
N ALA A 196 20.34 10.91 2.46
CA ALA A 196 20.23 9.69 1.67
C ALA A 196 21.59 9.01 1.45
N LYS A 197 22.63 9.80 1.16
CA LYS A 197 24.00 9.30 0.96
C LYS A 197 24.57 8.74 2.26
N ASP A 198 24.35 9.43 3.37
CA ASP A 198 24.81 9.00 4.70
C ASP A 198 24.18 7.65 5.06
N VAL A 199 22.86 7.52 4.94
CA VAL A 199 22.12 6.28 5.23
C VAL A 199 22.58 5.13 4.33
N LEU A 200 22.65 5.34 3.02
CA LEU A 200 23.13 4.34 2.08
C LEU A 200 24.57 3.93 2.36
N SER A 201 25.42 4.85 2.84
CA SER A 201 26.79 4.53 3.20
C SER A 201 26.86 3.54 4.37
N VAL A 202 26.02 3.71 5.40
CA VAL A 202 25.93 2.79 6.54
C VAL A 202 25.41 1.43 6.10
N VAL A 203 24.29 1.41 5.37
CA VAL A 203 23.65 0.17 4.89
C VAL A 203 24.64 -0.66 4.05
N LYS A 204 25.44 0.00 3.20
CA LYS A 204 26.47 -0.66 2.40
C LYS A 204 27.65 -1.15 3.25
N ARG A 205 28.12 -0.38 4.23
CA ARG A 205 29.21 -0.78 5.14
C ARG A 205 28.85 -2.03 5.95
N VAL A 206 27.64 -2.06 6.51
CA VAL A 206 27.13 -3.19 7.32
C VAL A 206 26.64 -4.34 6.44
N GLN A 207 26.57 -4.15 5.11
CA GLN A 207 26.05 -5.14 4.16
C GLN A 207 24.63 -5.63 4.51
N CYS A 208 23.77 -4.74 5.01
CA CYS A 208 22.42 -5.12 5.42
C CYS A 208 21.52 -5.41 4.20
N LYS A 209 21.21 -6.70 3.99
CA LYS A 209 20.42 -7.17 2.83
C LYS A 209 18.90 -7.10 3.04
N ASN A 210 18.47 -7.12 4.30
CA ASN A 210 17.06 -7.10 4.72
C ASN A 210 16.62 -5.72 5.26
N CYS A 211 17.41 -4.67 5.00
CA CYS A 211 17.07 -3.31 5.39
C CYS A 211 16.06 -2.69 4.41
N LEU A 212 14.99 -2.13 4.96
CA LEU A 212 14.00 -1.32 4.28
C LEU A 212 14.12 0.12 4.79
N VAL A 213 14.38 1.07 3.90
CA VAL A 213 14.40 2.49 4.26
C VAL A 213 12.96 3.00 4.22
N TRP A 214 12.44 3.42 5.38
CA TRP A 214 11.22 4.19 5.47
C TRP A 214 11.55 5.67 5.55
N ALA A 215 10.93 6.45 4.67
CA ALA A 215 11.12 7.89 4.63
C ALA A 215 9.75 8.59 4.56
N LYS A 216 9.48 9.44 5.56
CA LYS A 216 8.28 10.29 5.55
C LYS A 216 8.39 11.44 4.53
N SER A 217 9.60 11.91 4.23
CA SER A 217 9.85 12.94 3.22
C SER A 217 9.95 12.31 1.84
N ASP A 218 9.09 12.76 0.91
CA ASP A 218 9.12 12.33 -0.49
C ASP A 218 10.47 12.66 -1.15
N ASN A 219 11.10 13.76 -0.77
CA ASN A 219 12.40 14.17 -1.31
C ASN A 219 13.47 13.15 -0.90
N LEU A 220 13.50 12.79 0.38
CA LEU A 220 14.43 11.78 0.89
C LEU A 220 14.21 10.42 0.21
N ALA A 221 12.94 9.99 0.07
CA ALA A 221 12.63 8.74 -0.61
C ALA A 221 13.13 8.73 -2.07
N ARG A 222 12.90 9.83 -2.80
CA ARG A 222 13.39 9.99 -4.19
C ARG A 222 14.91 9.99 -4.26
N ASP A 223 15.59 10.65 -3.32
CA ASP A 223 17.05 10.69 -3.29
C ASP A 223 17.65 9.31 -3.05
N VAL A 224 17.06 8.50 -2.16
CA VAL A 224 17.51 7.12 -1.93
C VAL A 224 17.30 6.26 -3.18
N ILE A 225 16.12 6.34 -3.82
CA ILE A 225 15.81 5.61 -5.07
C ILE A 225 16.77 6.01 -6.19
N ARG A 226 17.11 7.31 -6.29
CA ARG A 226 18.04 7.82 -7.31
C ARG A 226 19.47 7.33 -7.08
N LEU A 227 19.89 7.20 -5.82
CA LEU A 227 21.27 6.85 -5.44
C LEU A 227 21.52 5.34 -5.34
N SER A 228 20.47 4.52 -5.23
CA SER A 228 20.61 3.07 -5.08
C SER A 228 19.41 2.32 -5.66
N SER A 229 19.67 1.36 -6.54
CA SER A 229 18.68 0.39 -7.06
C SER A 229 18.42 -0.77 -6.11
N ASP A 230 19.36 -1.05 -5.22
CA ASP A 230 19.40 -2.32 -4.47
C ASP A 230 18.73 -2.22 -3.10
N VAL A 231 18.50 -0.99 -2.61
CA VAL A 231 17.91 -0.74 -1.30
C VAL A 231 16.43 -0.47 -1.49
N THR A 232 15.59 -1.24 -0.80
CA THR A 232 14.15 -1.04 -0.87
C THR A 232 13.77 0.21 -0.09
N VAL A 233 12.94 1.07 -0.68
CA VAL A 233 12.43 2.30 -0.07
C VAL A 233 10.92 2.26 -0.05
N THR A 234 10.32 2.68 1.06
CA THR A 234 8.88 2.92 1.13
C THR A 234 8.60 4.29 1.75
N SER A 235 7.58 4.99 1.24
CA SER A 235 7.02 6.19 1.85
C SER A 235 5.66 5.93 2.49
N ASN A 236 5.05 4.76 2.22
CA ASN A 236 3.70 4.43 2.63
C ASN A 236 3.72 3.12 3.40
N MET A 237 3.68 3.23 4.74
CA MET A 237 3.82 2.08 5.60
C MET A 237 2.45 1.44 5.85
N ARG A 238 2.15 0.35 5.13
CA ARG A 238 1.01 -0.54 5.41
C ARG A 238 1.45 -1.77 6.19
N PHE A 239 2.27 -1.59 7.22
CA PHE A 239 2.46 -2.63 8.23
C PHE A 239 1.35 -2.50 9.27
N PHE A 240 0.72 -3.61 9.61
CA PHE A 240 -0.01 -3.69 10.86
C PHE A 240 1.05 -3.71 11.97
N PHE A 241 1.53 -2.55 12.36
CA PHE A 241 2.11 -2.40 13.68
C PHE A 241 0.99 -2.74 14.64
N PHE A 242 1.01 -3.95 15.18
CA PHE A 242 0.35 -4.19 16.45
C PHE A 242 1.10 -3.31 17.44
N TRP A 243 0.60 -2.10 17.60
CA TRP A 243 0.90 -1.27 18.74
C TRP A 243 0.46 -2.12 19.92
N SER A 244 1.40 -2.79 20.57
CA SER A 244 1.10 -3.49 21.79
C SER A 244 0.80 -2.38 22.80
N LEU A 245 -0.49 -2.05 22.92
CA LEU A 245 -1.06 -1.51 24.14
C LEU A 245 -0.81 -2.56 25.21
N ALA A 246 0.34 -2.46 25.86
CA ALA A 246 0.68 -3.12 27.10
C ALA A 246 1.37 -2.09 27.99
#